data_AF-A0A3B8HIP9-F1
#
_entry.id   AF-A0A3B8HIP9-F1
#
_cell.length_a   1.000
_cell.length_b   1.000
_cell.length_c   1.000
_cell.angle_alpha   90.00
_cell.angle_beta   90.00
_cell.angle_gamma   90.00
#
_symmetry.space_group_name_H-M   'P 1'
#
loop_
_entity.id
_entity.type
_entity.pdbx_description
1 polymer ?
#
loop_
_entity_poly.entity_id
_entity_poly.type
_entity_poly.pdbx_seq_one_letter_code
_entity_poly.pdbx_strand_id
1 'polypeptide(L)'
;TVLIDGEARLSCLMLAAQLDGRTVTTIEGLGRDDMLHPVQKAFVEHGAVQCGFCSPGMVLATVDLLEQHPAPNRQQIRQGLSGNLCR
;
A
#
# COMPACT_ATOMS: atom_id res chain seq x y z
N THR A 1 3.90 -2.15 -5.92
CA THR A 1 2.51 -2.39 -5.51
C THR A 1 1.68 -1.17 -5.81
N VAL A 2 0.52 -1.34 -6.42
CA VAL A 2 -0.52 -0.30 -6.64
C VAL A 2 -1.88 -0.90 -6.30
N LEU A 3 -2.90 -0.08 -6.03
CA LEU A 3 -4.27 -0.57 -5.92
C LEU A 3 -4.93 -0.52 -7.29
N ILE A 4 -5.61 -1.60 -7.69
CA ILE A 4 -6.41 -1.64 -8.91
C ILE A 4 -7.82 -2.07 -8.52
N ASP A 5 -8.77 -1.18 -8.73
CA ASP A 5 -10.15 -1.29 -8.22
C ASP A 5 -10.18 -1.58 -6.70
N GLY A 6 -9.29 -0.93 -5.96
CA GLY A 6 -9.18 -1.06 -4.50
C GLY A 6 -8.26 -2.18 -4.01
N GLU A 7 -7.86 -3.13 -4.86
CA GLU A 7 -7.06 -4.29 -4.43
C GLU A 7 -5.57 -4.15 -4.76
N ALA A 8 -4.68 -4.56 -3.86
CA ALA A 8 -3.24 -4.49 -4.12
C ALA A 8 -2.82 -5.47 -5.23
N ARG A 9 -2.00 -4.98 -6.17
CA ARG A 9 -1.41 -5.75 -7.27
C ARG A 9 0.05 -5.36 -7.53
N LEU A 10 0.82 -6.31 -8.05
CA LEU A 10 2.17 -6.09 -8.54
C LEU A 10 2.10 -5.48 -9.94
N SER A 11 2.21 -4.15 -10.04
CA SER A 11 2.16 -3.43 -11.32
C SER A 11 3.21 -3.90 -12.33
N CYS A 12 4.37 -4.38 -11.87
CA CYS A 12 5.42 -4.90 -12.74
C CYS A 12 5.07 -6.22 -13.44
N LEU A 13 4.02 -6.92 -12.99
CA LEU A 13 3.54 -8.18 -13.57
C LEU A 13 2.22 -8.01 -14.33
N MET A 14 1.82 -6.77 -14.60
CA MET A 14 0.59 -6.46 -15.33
C MET A 14 0.91 -5.68 -16.60
N LEU A 15 0.22 -6.02 -17.68
CA LEU A 15 0.30 -5.27 -18.92
C LEU A 15 -0.58 -4.02 -18.80
N ALA A 16 -0.10 -2.89 -19.30
CA ALA A 16 -0.88 -1.64 -19.31
C ALA A 16 -2.25 -1.81 -20.00
N ALA A 17 -2.31 -2.63 -21.06
CA ALA A 17 -3.56 -2.94 -21.77
C ALA A 17 -4.61 -3.66 -20.92
N GLN A 18 -4.21 -4.37 -19.85
CA GLN A 18 -5.16 -5.01 -18.92
C GLN A 18 -5.84 -4.01 -17.97
N LEU A 19 -5.40 -2.75 -17.97
CA LEU A 19 -5.91 -1.70 -17.10
C LEU A 19 -6.99 -0.84 -17.78
N ASP A 20 -7.34 -1.14 -19.04
CA ASP A 20 -8.40 -0.42 -19.74
C ASP A 20 -9.72 -0.48 -18.95
N GLY A 21 -10.32 0.69 -18.71
CA GLY A 21 -11.53 0.84 -17.90
C GLY A 21 -11.37 0.59 -16.39
N ARG A 22 -10.16 0.32 -15.87
CA ARG A 22 -9.93 0.06 -14.43
C ARG A 22 -9.45 1.32 -13.70
N THR A 23 -9.74 1.40 -12.40
CA THR A 23 -9.24 2.48 -11.55
C THR A 23 -7.90 2.09 -10.94
N VAL A 24 -6.88 2.93 -11.12
CA VAL A 24 -5.55 2.71 -10.55
C VAL A 24 -5.27 3.79 -9.49
N THR A 25 -4.91 3.36 -8.29
CA THR A 25 -4.47 4.25 -7.20
C THR A 25 -3.03 3.94 -6.82
N THR A 26 -2.18 4.96 -6.93
CA THR A 26 -0.77 4.94 -6.50
C THR A 26 -0.61 5.60 -5.13
N ILE A 27 0.62 5.74 -4.63
CA ILE A 27 0.88 6.35 -3.32
C ILE A 27 0.43 7.81 -3.27
N GLU A 28 0.57 8.52 -4.39
CA GLU A 28 0.14 9.90 -4.59
C GLU A 28 -1.38 10.05 -4.57
N GLY A 29 -2.13 8.95 -4.77
CA GLY A 29 -3.59 8.94 -4.75
C GLY A 29 -4.20 8.77 -3.36
N LEU A 30 -3.42 8.43 -2.32
CA LEU A 30 -3.95 8.16 -0.97
C LEU A 30 -4.14 9.41 -0.11
N GLY A 31 -3.31 10.43 -0.32
CA GLY A 31 -3.27 11.63 0.50
C GLY A 31 -2.70 12.80 -0.29
N ARG A 32 -2.85 13.99 0.26
CA ARG A 32 -2.28 15.23 -0.27
C ARG A 32 -1.22 15.74 0.69
N ASP A 33 -0.38 16.68 0.24
CA ASP A 33 0.73 17.21 1.05
C ASP A 33 0.28 17.75 2.42
N ASP A 34 -0.93 18.31 2.50
CA ASP A 34 -1.54 18.85 3.71
C ASP A 34 -2.40 17.84 4.49
N MET A 35 -2.68 16.68 3.89
CA MET A 35 -3.58 15.67 4.45
C MET A 35 -3.13 14.27 4.08
N LEU A 36 -2.28 13.70 4.92
CA LEU A 36 -1.84 12.31 4.82
C LEU A 36 -2.99 11.35 5.11
N HIS A 37 -3.02 10.24 4.37
CA HIS A 37 -3.84 9.09 4.72
C HIS A 37 -3.48 8.58 6.13
N PRO A 38 -4.42 8.06 6.93
CA PRO A 38 -4.12 7.53 8.27
C PRO A 38 -2.95 6.53 8.31
N VAL A 39 -2.85 5.67 7.30
CA VAL A 39 -1.72 4.73 7.14
C VAL A 39 -0.40 5.46 6.89
N GLN A 40 -0.37 6.46 6.00
CA GLN A 40 0.84 7.26 5.75
C GLN A 40 1.30 7.97 7.02
N LYS A 41 0.35 8.59 7.74
CA LYS A 41 0.61 9.28 9.01
C LYS A 41 1.20 8.32 10.05
N ALA A 42 0.60 7.15 10.24
CA ALA A 42 1.10 6.15 11.18
C ALA A 42 2.51 5.65 10.83
N PHE A 43 2.84 5.49 9.55
CA PHE A 43 4.20 5.11 9.12
C PHE A 43 5.24 6.17 9.52
N VAL A 44 4.91 7.45 9.38
CA VAL A 44 5.80 8.56 9.78
C VAL A 44 5.94 8.61 11.30
N GLU A 45 4.81 8.59 12.03
CA GLU A 45 4.79 8.70 13.49
C GLU A 45 5.55 7.58 14.20
N HIS A 46 5.55 6.37 13.62
CA HIS A 46 6.25 5.21 14.18
C HIS A 46 7.65 4.98 13.60
N GLY A 47 8.17 5.90 12.77
CA GLY A 47 9.49 5.75 12.16
C GLY A 47 9.61 4.52 11.26
N ALA A 48 8.51 4.10 10.61
CA ALA A 48 8.45 2.95 9.72
C ALA A 48 9.04 3.23 8.31
N VAL A 49 9.87 4.26 8.20
CA VAL A 49 10.51 4.73 6.97
C VAL A 49 11.96 5.09 7.27
N GLN A 50 12.88 4.59 6.45
CA GLN A 50 14.30 4.96 6.48
C GLN A 50 14.73 5.47 5.10
N CYS A 51 15.21 4.58 4.22
CA CYS A 51 15.60 4.93 2.85
C CYS A 51 14.40 5.32 1.97
N GLY A 52 13.17 5.01 2.39
CA GLY A 52 11.93 5.38 1.71
C GLY A 52 11.54 4.52 0.50
N PHE A 53 12.45 3.69 -0.02
CA PHE A 53 12.22 3.01 -1.30
C PHE A 53 11.04 2.03 -1.29
N CYS A 54 10.89 1.25 -0.22
CA CYS A 54 9.79 0.28 -0.11
C CYS A 54 8.47 0.91 0.38
N SER A 55 8.54 2.11 0.95
CA SER A 55 7.44 2.71 1.71
C SER A 55 6.16 2.89 0.89
N PRO A 56 6.19 3.33 -0.40
CA PRO A 56 4.99 3.39 -1.23
C PRO A 56 4.26 2.04 -1.32
N GLY A 57 5.01 0.96 -1.57
CA GLY A 57 4.44 -0.38 -1.71
C GLY A 57 3.91 -0.94 -0.39
N MET A 58 4.65 -0.72 0.70
CA MET A 58 4.24 -1.11 2.05
C MET A 58 2.96 -0.41 2.50
N VAL A 59 2.83 0.90 2.23
CA VAL A 59 1.63 1.67 2.59
C VAL A 59 0.42 1.16 1.81
N LEU A 60 0.53 1.00 0.49
CA LEU A 60 -0.59 0.54 -0.34
C LEU A 60 -1.03 -0.89 0.03
N ALA A 61 -0.08 -1.79 0.31
CA ALA A 61 -0.41 -3.13 0.80
C ALA A 61 -1.05 -3.11 2.20
N THR A 62 -0.68 -2.16 3.06
CA THR A 62 -1.31 -1.99 4.37
C THR A 62 -2.74 -1.48 4.24
N VAL A 63 -3.01 -0.56 3.30
CA VAL A 63 -4.37 -0.10 3.00
C VAL A 63 -5.25 -1.27 2.57
N ASP A 64 -4.81 -2.06 1.59
CA ASP A 64 -5.55 -3.25 1.12
C ASP A 64 -5.79 -4.26 2.26
N LEU A 65 -4.77 -4.52 3.09
CA LEU A 65 -4.92 -5.39 4.25
C LEU A 65 -6.00 -4.89 5.23
N LEU A 66 -6.04 -3.59 5.51
CA LEU A 66 -6.99 -3.01 6.46
C LEU A 66 -8.42 -2.94 5.91
N GLU A 67 -8.59 -2.77 4.60
CA GLU A 67 -9.90 -2.89 3.95
C GLU A 67 -10.48 -4.31 4.09
N GLN A 68 -9.64 -5.34 3.95
CA GLN A 68 -10.05 -6.73 4.09
C GLN A 68 -10.18 -7.17 5.56
N HIS A 69 -9.31 -6.64 6.43
CA HIS A 69 -9.21 -6.97 7.84
C HIS A 69 -9.00 -5.70 8.67
N PRO A 70 -10.07 -5.01 9.12
CA PRO A 70 -9.95 -3.73 9.83
C PRO A 70 -9.19 -3.78 11.16
N ALA A 71 -9.10 -4.95 11.77
CA ALA A 71 -8.36 -5.19 13.01
C ALA A 71 -7.50 -6.46 12.90
N PRO A 72 -6.46 -6.47 12.07
CA PRO A 72 -5.66 -7.67 11.83
C PRO A 72 -4.74 -7.92 13.02
N ASN A 73 -4.63 -9.19 13.42
CA ASN A 73 -3.65 -9.58 14.43
C ASN A 73 -2.21 -9.56 13.86
N ARG A 74 -1.20 -9.69 14.72
CA ARG A 74 0.23 -9.64 14.30
C ARG A 74 0.58 -10.68 13.23
N GLN A 75 -0.01 -11.87 13.27
CA GLN A 75 0.26 -12.91 12.28
C GLN A 75 -0.32 -12.51 10.91
N GLN A 76 -1.56 -12.01 10.89
CA GLN A 76 -2.20 -11.50 9.68
C GLN A 76 -1.43 -10.33 9.08
N ILE A 77 -0.93 -9.40 9.90
CA ILE A 77 -0.08 -8.29 9.43
C ILE A 77 1.19 -8.81 8.75
N ARG A 78 1.91 -9.72 9.40
CA ARG A 78 3.15 -10.29 8.83
C ARG A 78 2.87 -11.03 7.52
N GLN A 79 1.77 -11.78 7.45
CA GLN A 79 1.40 -12.51 6.25
C GLN A 79 0.98 -11.57 5.12
N GLY A 80 0.11 -10.60 5.39
CA GLY A 80 -0.40 -9.66 4.39
C GLY A 80 0.69 -8.77 3.80
N LEU A 81 1.72 -8.44 4.59
CA LEU A 81 2.85 -7.62 4.13
C LEU A 81 4.05 -8.42 3.63
N SER A 82 4.01 -9.76 3.67
CA SER A 82 5.15 -10.63 3.33
C SER A 82 5.66 -10.48 1.89
N GLY A 83 4.81 -9.99 0.98
CA GLY A 83 5.17 -9.69 -0.41
C GLY A 83 5.92 -8.36 -0.61
N ASN A 84 6.10 -7.55 0.44
CA ASN A 84 6.82 -6.28 0.37
C ASN A 84 8.12 -6.39 1.18
N LEU A 85 9.25 -6.12 0.52
CA LEU A 85 10.57 -6.24 1.13
C LEU A 85 11.10 -4.87 1.55
N CYS A 86 11.57 -4.76 2.79
CA CYS A 86 12.28 -3.61 3.34
C CYS A 86 13.64 -4.09 3.85
N ARG A 87 14.72 -3.36 3.52
CA ARG A 87 16.07 -3.62 4.02
C ARG A 87 16.46 -2.55 5.02
#